data_AF-A0A665UN49-F1
#
_entry.id   AF-A0A665UN49-F1
#
_cell.length_a   1.000
_cell.length_b   1.000
_cell.length_c   1.000
_cell.angle_alpha   90.00
_cell.angle_beta   90.00
_cell.angle_gamma   90.00
#
_symmetry.space_group_name_H-M   'P 1'
#
loop_
_entity.id
_entity.type
_entity.pdbx_description
1 polymer ?
#
loop_
_entity_poly.entity_id
_entity_poly.type
_entity_poly.pdbx_seq_one_letter_code
_entity_poly.pdbx_strand_id
1 'polypeptide(L)'
;DETPVKGDSHLMTPRTCWLSLLTVLSTIELFVNRLDSVESVLPYEYTAFDFCSEKTMKRPSENLGQVLFGERIEPSPYKFEFKKPAMCQKVCTRTYNNNPSDKAKLDFLKKGMLLNYQHHWIVDNMPVTWCYDVEDGQKFCNPGFPIGCYVTEAGQPKDACVVNSNFNEKDTFYIFNHVDITIHYHIVEHEQLGARLVAAKIEPKSYENLKHDSPDCSGGPKFLKNKQTGAFEIPYTYSVSFVEDKNIRWASRWDYILESMPHTNIQWFSIMNSLVIVLFLSGMVAMIMLRTLHKDIARYNQMDSVEDAQEEFGWKLVHGDVFRPPRKGMLLSVFLGSGTQIFIMTFVTLFFACLGFLSPANRGALMTCAVVLWVLLGTPAGYVAARLYKSFGGEKWKTNVLLTAFLCPGVVFADFFVMNLILWGEGSSAAMPFGTLVAILALWFCISVPLTFIGAYFGFKKAAIEHPVRTNQIPRQIPEQSFYTRPFPGIIMGGILPFGCIFIQLFFILNSIWSHQMYYMFGFLFLVFIILVITCSEATILLCYFHLCAEDYHWQWRSFLTSGFTAVYFLVYAIHYFFSKLQITGLASTILYFGYTMIMALIFFLFTGTIGFFACFWFVTKIYSVVKVD
;
A
#
# COMPACT_ATOMS: atom_id res chain seq x y z
N ASP A 1 43.10 80.59 3.38
CA ASP A 1 42.09 80.15 4.35
C ASP A 1 41.97 78.65 4.37
N GLU A 2 42.03 78.12 5.60
CA GLU A 2 41.45 76.87 6.11
C GLU A 2 41.99 75.49 5.65
N THR A 3 42.86 74.97 6.53
CA THR A 3 42.85 73.64 7.19
C THR A 3 42.93 72.32 6.40
N PRO A 4 43.86 71.42 6.79
CA PRO A 4 43.80 70.00 6.50
C PRO A 4 43.50 69.11 7.75
N VAL A 5 42.60 68.13 7.55
CA VAL A 5 42.75 66.67 7.76
C VAL A 5 43.00 66.03 9.16
N LYS A 6 42.20 64.97 9.41
CA LYS A 6 42.29 63.80 10.34
C LYS A 6 42.04 64.06 11.84
N GLY A 7 41.26 63.29 12.59
CA GLY A 7 40.50 62.06 12.38
C GLY A 7 40.25 61.42 13.76
N ASP A 8 39.05 60.92 14.06
CA ASP A 8 38.85 59.66 14.80
C ASP A 8 37.37 59.31 15.02
N SER A 9 37.15 58.01 14.96
CA SER A 9 35.93 57.22 14.90
C SER A 9 35.13 57.16 16.21
N HIS A 10 33.79 57.22 16.12
CA HIS A 10 32.92 56.36 16.92
C HIS A 10 31.59 56.09 16.18
N LEU A 11 31.42 54.82 15.78
CA LEU A 11 30.20 54.23 15.23
C LEU A 11 29.06 54.27 16.27
N MET A 12 27.93 54.89 15.90
CA MET A 12 26.62 54.56 16.46
C MET A 12 26.19 53.18 15.97
N THR A 13 25.83 52.29 16.89
CA THR A 13 25.33 50.94 16.56
C THR A 13 23.81 50.93 16.32
N PRO A 14 23.31 50.21 15.31
CA PRO A 14 21.90 50.13 14.94
C PRO A 14 21.13 49.06 15.76
N ARG A 15 21.33 49.03 17.09
CA ARG A 15 20.78 47.95 17.94
C ARG A 15 19.46 48.26 18.63
N THR A 16 18.97 49.50 18.58
CA THR A 16 17.77 49.91 19.34
C THR A 16 16.52 50.16 18.48
N CYS A 17 16.61 50.01 17.15
CA CYS A 17 15.47 50.16 16.24
C CYS A 17 14.87 48.82 15.75
N TRP A 18 15.46 47.68 16.13
CA TRP A 18 15.00 46.33 15.74
C TRP A 18 14.10 45.64 16.78
N LEU A 19 13.82 46.28 17.91
CA LEU A 19 13.08 45.68 19.02
C LEU A 19 11.57 45.96 19.03
N SER A 20 11.02 46.64 18.03
CA SER A 20 9.61 47.07 18.04
C SER A 20 8.78 46.74 16.80
N LEU A 21 9.30 46.03 15.81
CA LEU A 21 8.51 45.65 14.62
C LEU A 21 8.79 44.21 14.21
N LEU A 22 7.71 43.40 14.20
CA LEU A 22 7.56 42.06 13.64
C LEU A 22 7.82 40.86 14.58
N THR A 23 7.10 40.78 15.70
CA THR A 23 6.45 39.50 16.05
C THR A 23 5.33 39.28 15.04
N VAL A 24 5.64 38.74 13.86
CA VAL A 24 4.61 38.19 12.98
C VAL A 24 3.99 37.03 13.76
N LEU A 25 2.80 37.25 14.31
CA LEU A 25 1.95 36.18 14.83
C LEU A 25 1.62 35.27 13.64
N SER A 26 2.31 34.15 13.53
CA SER A 26 2.00 33.15 12.52
C SER A 26 0.70 32.46 12.93
N THR A 27 -0.33 32.64 12.12
CA THR A 27 -1.56 31.83 12.17
C THR A 27 -1.20 30.40 11.82
N ILE A 28 -1.56 29.45 12.68
CA ILE A 28 -1.36 28.02 12.39
C ILE A 28 -2.60 27.52 11.65
N GLU A 29 -2.43 27.07 10.41
CA GLU A 29 -3.52 26.49 9.64
C GLU A 29 -3.73 25.04 10.03
N LEU A 30 -4.97 24.71 10.41
CA LEU A 30 -5.42 23.33 10.65
C LEU A 30 -6.31 22.89 9.49
N PHE A 31 -5.97 21.73 8.92
CA PHE A 31 -6.74 21.10 7.86
C PHE A 31 -7.44 19.84 8.37
N VAL A 32 -8.61 19.58 7.82
CA VAL A 32 -9.36 18.34 8.03
C VAL A 32 -9.27 17.48 6.78
N ASN A 33 -9.23 16.16 6.96
CA ASN A 33 -9.31 15.19 5.88
C ASN A 33 -10.63 14.41 5.99
N ARG A 34 -10.82 13.42 5.11
CA ARG A 34 -11.89 12.43 5.20
C ARG A 34 -11.98 11.76 6.58
N LEU A 35 -13.14 11.19 6.85
CA LEU A 35 -13.36 10.28 7.96
C LEU A 35 -13.42 8.85 7.42
N ASP A 36 -12.77 7.93 8.11
CA ASP A 36 -12.80 6.50 7.84
C ASP A 36 -13.08 5.72 9.13
N SER A 37 -13.29 4.41 8.97
CA SER A 37 -13.67 3.49 10.03
C SER A 37 -12.93 2.17 9.82
N VAL A 38 -12.72 1.42 10.91
CA VAL A 38 -12.22 0.04 10.86
C VAL A 38 -13.35 -0.95 10.57
N GLU A 39 -14.60 -0.57 10.84
CA GLU A 39 -15.81 -1.37 10.63
C GLU A 39 -16.45 -1.16 9.25
N SER A 40 -15.98 -0.17 8.48
CA SER A 40 -16.52 0.16 7.16
C SER A 40 -15.40 0.58 6.21
N VAL A 41 -15.42 0.00 4.99
CA VAL A 41 -14.47 0.33 3.92
C VAL A 41 -14.79 1.68 3.25
N LEU A 42 -15.96 2.26 3.54
CA LEU A 42 -16.43 3.50 2.93
C LEU A 42 -15.97 4.72 3.74
N PRO A 43 -14.98 5.49 3.29
CA PRO A 43 -14.70 6.79 3.88
C PRO A 43 -15.71 7.84 3.40
N TYR A 44 -15.91 8.88 4.19
CA TYR A 44 -16.76 10.01 3.87
C TYR A 44 -16.00 11.32 4.02
N GLU A 45 -16.39 12.34 3.24
CA GLU A 45 -15.80 13.67 3.36
C GLU A 45 -16.22 14.31 4.69
N TYR A 46 -15.39 15.21 5.21
CA TYR A 46 -15.71 15.93 6.44
C TYR A 46 -17.05 16.68 6.34
N THR A 47 -17.37 17.21 5.17
CA THR A 47 -18.63 17.93 4.86
C THR A 47 -19.84 17.03 4.65
N ALA A 48 -19.67 15.71 4.49
CA ALA A 48 -20.79 14.77 4.42
C ALA A 48 -21.52 14.67 5.77
N PHE A 49 -20.78 14.85 6.87
CA PHE A 49 -21.32 15.04 8.20
C PHE A 49 -21.65 16.51 8.44
N ASP A 50 -22.66 16.81 9.25
CA ASP A 50 -23.07 18.20 9.57
C ASP A 50 -22.15 18.87 10.61
N PHE A 51 -20.83 18.74 10.45
CA PHE A 51 -19.83 19.39 11.28
C PHE A 51 -19.65 20.87 10.91
N CYS A 52 -18.96 21.64 11.75
CA CYS A 52 -18.60 23.02 11.44
C CYS A 52 -17.62 23.05 10.25
N SER A 53 -17.97 23.69 9.14
CA SER A 53 -17.11 23.79 7.95
C SER A 53 -16.95 25.23 7.49
N GLU A 54 -15.76 25.57 6.97
CA GLU A 54 -15.46 26.90 6.44
C GLU A 54 -15.53 26.88 4.91
N LYS A 55 -16.50 27.62 4.33
CA LYS A 55 -16.80 27.58 2.88
C LYS A 55 -15.97 28.56 2.04
N THR A 56 -15.27 29.49 2.69
CA THR A 56 -14.66 30.67 2.05
C THR A 56 -13.20 30.47 1.61
N MET A 57 -12.51 29.46 2.14
CA MET A 57 -11.10 29.21 1.81
C MET A 57 -10.94 28.19 0.68
N LYS A 58 -9.98 28.43 -0.21
CA LYS A 58 -9.68 27.55 -1.36
C LYS A 58 -9.02 26.26 -0.86
N ARG A 59 -9.52 25.11 -1.33
CA ARG A 59 -8.91 23.79 -1.02
C ARG A 59 -7.46 23.73 -1.54
N PRO A 60 -6.52 23.10 -0.81
CA PRO A 60 -5.18 22.84 -1.29
C PRO A 60 -5.19 21.92 -2.52
N SER A 61 -4.18 22.03 -3.37
CA SER A 61 -4.04 21.15 -4.54
C SER A 61 -3.59 19.76 -4.14
N GLU A 62 -4.34 18.74 -4.55
CA GLU A 62 -4.02 17.32 -4.31
C GLU A 62 -3.25 16.72 -5.48
N ASN A 63 -2.31 15.82 -5.21
CA ASN A 63 -1.66 15.03 -6.26
C ASN A 63 -2.50 13.80 -6.66
N LEU A 64 -2.17 13.18 -7.79
CA LEU A 64 -2.92 12.03 -8.33
C LEU A 64 -3.07 10.89 -7.32
N GLY A 65 -2.02 10.59 -6.56
CA GLY A 65 -2.03 9.52 -5.55
C GLY A 65 -2.92 9.85 -4.35
N GLN A 66 -2.96 11.10 -3.90
CA GLN A 66 -3.89 11.55 -2.86
C GLN A 66 -5.33 11.39 -3.32
N VAL A 67 -5.63 11.77 -4.58
CA VAL A 67 -6.96 11.58 -5.15
C VAL A 67 -7.34 10.11 -5.28
N LEU A 68 -6.39 9.25 -5.71
CA LEU A 68 -6.55 7.79 -5.83
C LEU A 68 -6.82 7.10 -4.50
N PHE A 69 -6.16 7.55 -3.42
CA PHE A 69 -6.47 7.04 -2.09
C PHE A 69 -7.78 7.60 -1.56
N GLY A 70 -8.34 8.66 -2.15
CA GLY A 70 -9.55 9.33 -1.67
C GLY A 70 -9.30 10.35 -0.56
N GLU A 71 -8.09 10.91 -0.46
CA GLU A 71 -7.83 12.06 0.42
C GLU A 71 -8.60 13.27 -0.10
N ARG A 72 -9.21 14.01 0.82
CA ARG A 72 -10.01 15.21 0.56
C ARG A 72 -9.68 16.23 1.63
N ILE A 73 -8.66 17.05 1.39
CA ILE A 73 -8.14 17.99 2.38
C ILE A 73 -8.90 19.30 2.28
N GLU A 74 -9.45 19.76 3.40
CA GLU A 74 -10.20 21.00 3.50
C GLU A 74 -9.70 21.86 4.65
N PRO A 75 -9.77 23.20 4.52
CA PRO A 75 -9.47 24.11 5.62
C PRO A 75 -10.50 23.94 6.74
N SER A 76 -10.01 23.86 7.97
CA SER A 76 -10.88 23.76 9.14
C SER A 76 -11.33 25.13 9.64
N PRO A 77 -12.47 25.22 10.35
CA PRO A 77 -12.88 26.46 11.02
C PRO A 77 -12.09 26.77 12.30
N TYR A 78 -11.18 25.89 12.72
CA TYR A 78 -10.40 26.05 13.95
C TYR A 78 -9.18 26.94 13.66
N LYS A 79 -9.19 28.16 14.20
CA LYS A 79 -8.14 29.16 13.97
C LYS A 79 -7.46 29.52 15.29
N PHE A 80 -6.16 29.35 15.35
CA PHE A 80 -5.37 29.73 16.52
C PHE A 80 -4.00 30.28 16.11
N GLU A 81 -3.48 31.17 16.94
CA GLU A 81 -2.21 31.85 16.72
C GLU A 81 -1.12 31.25 17.61
N PHE A 82 0.10 31.19 17.08
CA PHE A 82 1.22 30.65 17.82
C PHE A 82 1.47 31.43 19.14
N LYS A 83 1.69 30.72 20.24
CA LYS A 83 1.89 31.24 21.61
C LYS A 83 0.70 32.01 22.22
N LYS A 84 -0.50 31.93 21.63
CA LYS A 84 -1.73 32.43 22.26
C LYS A 84 -2.59 31.26 22.73
N PRO A 85 -2.45 30.80 23.99
CA PRO A 85 -3.33 29.76 24.51
C PRO A 85 -4.77 30.30 24.54
N ALA A 86 -5.70 29.45 24.12
CA ALA A 86 -7.12 29.74 24.13
C ALA A 86 -7.82 28.61 24.90
N MET A 87 -8.76 28.95 25.78
CA MET A 87 -9.54 27.96 26.52
C MET A 87 -11.00 28.09 26.13
N CYS A 88 -11.63 26.97 25.80
CA CYS A 88 -13.05 26.87 25.50
C CYS A 88 -13.55 27.87 24.43
N GLN A 89 -12.81 28.03 23.34
CA GLN A 89 -13.22 28.93 22.25
C GLN A 89 -14.35 28.28 21.44
N LYS A 90 -15.42 29.04 21.17
CA LYS A 90 -16.58 28.58 20.38
C LYS A 90 -16.27 28.58 18.88
N VAL A 91 -16.60 27.48 18.19
CA VAL A 91 -16.47 27.35 16.74
C VAL A 91 -17.81 27.56 16.06
N CYS A 92 -18.77 26.66 16.31
CA CYS A 92 -20.13 26.78 15.82
C CYS A 92 -21.09 25.97 16.70
N THR A 93 -22.39 26.24 16.57
CA THR A 93 -23.45 25.46 17.22
C THR A 93 -24.35 24.87 16.14
N ARG A 94 -24.53 23.55 16.16
CA ARG A 94 -25.44 22.83 15.26
C ARG A 94 -26.72 22.52 15.99
N THR A 95 -27.84 22.95 15.42
CA THR A 95 -29.18 22.74 15.99
C THR A 95 -29.95 21.78 15.09
N TYR A 96 -30.53 20.74 15.69
CA TYR A 96 -31.32 19.73 15.00
C TYR A 96 -32.75 19.85 15.49
N ASN A 97 -33.63 20.34 14.64
CA ASN A 97 -35.06 20.40 14.91
C ASN A 97 -35.74 19.10 14.47
N ASN A 98 -37.03 18.94 14.77
CA ASN A 98 -37.79 17.73 14.43
C ASN A 98 -38.14 17.63 12.91
N ASN A 99 -37.36 18.30 12.06
CA ASN A 99 -37.53 18.29 10.60
C ASN A 99 -36.96 16.98 10.02
N PRO A 100 -37.54 16.46 8.92
CA PRO A 100 -37.08 15.20 8.32
C PRO A 100 -35.62 15.26 7.84
N SER A 101 -35.15 16.42 7.36
CA SER A 101 -33.75 16.63 6.96
C SER A 101 -32.77 16.54 8.13
N ASP A 102 -33.13 17.18 9.24
CA ASP A 102 -32.28 17.25 10.43
C ASP A 102 -32.22 15.90 11.13
N LYS A 103 -33.34 15.17 11.11
CA LYS A 103 -33.40 13.77 11.55
C LYS A 103 -32.48 12.88 10.73
N ALA A 104 -32.50 12.98 9.40
CA ALA A 104 -31.62 12.20 8.54
C ALA A 104 -30.12 12.48 8.81
N LYS A 105 -29.76 13.75 9.03
CA LYS A 105 -28.38 14.14 9.40
C LYS A 105 -27.96 13.61 10.77
N LEU A 106 -28.87 13.68 11.75
CA LEU A 106 -28.64 13.18 13.10
C LEU A 106 -28.52 11.65 13.10
N ASP A 107 -29.35 10.95 12.32
CA ASP A 107 -29.27 9.49 12.14
C ASP A 107 -27.97 9.09 11.42
N PHE A 108 -27.51 9.88 10.44
CA PHE A 108 -26.21 9.68 9.80
C PHE A 108 -25.04 9.88 10.79
N LEU A 109 -25.11 10.89 11.67
CA LEU A 109 -24.13 11.11 12.74
C LEU A 109 -24.13 9.94 13.74
N LYS A 110 -25.30 9.44 14.15
CA LYS A 110 -25.43 8.23 14.98
C LYS A 110 -24.80 7.01 14.32
N LYS A 111 -25.07 6.80 13.03
CA LYS A 111 -24.44 5.73 12.24
C LYS A 111 -22.90 5.88 12.22
N GLY A 112 -22.40 7.11 12.08
CA GLY A 112 -20.98 7.42 12.17
C GLY A 112 -20.34 7.02 13.50
N MET A 113 -21.03 7.31 14.61
CA MET A 113 -20.58 6.90 15.95
C MET A 113 -20.68 5.38 16.19
N LEU A 114 -21.74 4.73 15.68
CA LEU A 114 -21.88 3.27 15.77
C LEU A 114 -20.75 2.53 15.07
N LEU A 115 -20.34 3.02 13.91
CA LEU A 115 -19.26 2.42 13.11
C LEU A 115 -17.88 2.97 13.49
N ASN A 116 -17.74 3.69 14.61
CA ASN A 116 -16.47 4.23 15.10
C ASN A 116 -15.67 5.03 14.03
N TYR A 117 -16.35 5.94 13.31
CA TYR A 117 -15.67 6.80 12.34
C TYR A 117 -14.72 7.78 13.05
N GLN A 118 -13.53 7.98 12.45
CA GLN A 118 -12.45 8.78 13.01
C GLN A 118 -12.13 10.01 12.16
N HIS A 119 -11.92 11.13 12.84
CA HIS A 119 -11.39 12.37 12.30
C HIS A 119 -9.87 12.27 12.07
N HIS A 120 -9.45 12.65 10.87
CA HIS A 120 -8.06 12.79 10.50
C HIS A 120 -7.73 14.26 10.28
N TRP A 121 -7.01 14.85 11.25
CA TRP A 121 -6.63 16.27 11.23
C TRP A 121 -5.14 16.43 10.91
N ILE A 122 -4.81 17.59 10.34
CA ILE A 122 -3.48 17.86 9.79
C ILE A 122 -3.04 19.26 10.22
N VAL A 123 -1.84 19.35 10.78
CA VAL A 123 -1.19 20.61 11.14
C VAL A 123 0.25 20.56 10.64
N ASP A 124 0.68 21.56 9.87
CA ASP A 124 2.04 21.64 9.28
C ASP A 124 2.47 20.34 8.55
N ASN A 125 1.54 19.78 7.76
CA ASN A 125 1.67 18.50 7.06
C ASN A 125 1.86 17.25 7.97
N MET A 126 1.77 17.39 9.30
CA MET A 126 1.78 16.27 10.25
C MET A 126 0.34 15.86 10.61
N PRO A 127 0.05 14.55 10.77
CA PRO A 127 -1.21 14.11 11.33
C PRO A 127 -1.28 14.46 12.81
N VAL A 128 -2.46 14.86 13.27
CA VAL A 128 -2.74 15.06 14.69
C VAL A 128 -3.01 13.71 15.34
N THR A 129 -2.35 13.40 16.45
CA THR A 129 -2.51 12.12 17.13
C THR A 129 -3.35 12.23 18.40
N TRP A 130 -4.17 11.21 18.64
CA TRP A 130 -4.84 11.01 19.91
C TRP A 130 -4.17 9.87 20.66
N CYS A 131 -3.69 10.17 21.87
CA CYS A 131 -3.05 9.20 22.74
C CYS A 131 -3.92 8.92 23.96
N TYR A 132 -4.11 7.65 24.28
CA TYR A 132 -4.84 7.21 25.46
C TYR A 132 -4.08 6.09 26.17
N ASP A 133 -4.28 6.00 27.48
CA ASP A 133 -3.66 4.99 28.32
C ASP A 133 -4.53 3.73 28.33
N VAL A 134 -3.92 2.56 28.13
CA VAL A 134 -4.57 1.25 28.20
C VAL A 134 -4.30 0.61 29.56
N GLU A 135 -5.16 -0.31 30.00
CA GLU A 135 -5.14 -0.94 31.33
C GLU A 135 -3.75 -1.48 31.78
N ASP A 136 -2.87 -1.84 30.85
CA ASP A 136 -1.48 -2.29 31.10
C ASP A 136 -0.47 -1.14 31.36
N GLY A 137 -0.93 0.11 31.49
CA GLY A 137 -0.07 1.30 31.65
C GLY A 137 0.71 1.67 30.38
N GLN A 138 0.41 1.02 29.24
CA GLN A 138 0.95 1.36 27.94
C GLN A 138 0.13 2.46 27.29
N LYS A 139 0.81 3.47 26.76
CA LYS A 139 0.20 4.59 26.04
C LYS A 139 0.13 4.27 24.55
N PHE A 140 -1.08 4.22 24.00
CA PHE A 140 -1.31 4.02 22.57
C PHE A 140 -1.70 5.33 21.91
N CYS A 141 -1.08 5.63 20.77
CA CYS A 141 -1.35 6.83 19.98
C CYS A 141 -1.82 6.45 18.59
N ASN A 142 -3.01 6.93 18.20
CA ASN A 142 -3.58 6.74 16.86
C ASN A 142 -3.53 8.07 16.07
N PRO A 143 -3.29 8.03 14.74
CA PRO A 143 -3.24 9.23 13.87
C PRO A 143 -4.63 9.79 13.50
N GLY A 144 -5.61 9.60 14.39
CA GLY A 144 -6.98 10.06 14.25
C GLY A 144 -7.73 9.88 15.58
N PHE A 145 -8.90 10.52 15.69
CA PHE A 145 -9.74 10.43 16.89
C PHE A 145 -11.21 10.26 16.52
N PRO A 146 -12.00 9.49 17.27
CA PRO A 146 -13.37 9.18 16.88
C PRO A 146 -14.30 10.39 17.03
N ILE A 147 -15.39 10.40 16.25
CA ILE A 147 -16.45 11.43 16.33
C ILE A 147 -17.11 11.44 17.72
N GLY A 148 -17.19 10.26 18.34
CA GLY A 148 -17.87 10.03 19.60
C GLY A 148 -17.82 8.55 19.95
N CYS A 149 -18.66 8.13 20.88
CA CYS A 149 -18.74 6.74 21.28
C CYS A 149 -20.17 6.35 21.65
N TYR A 150 -20.49 5.05 21.55
CA TYR A 150 -21.82 4.53 21.85
C TYR A 150 -21.74 3.46 22.95
N VAL A 151 -22.61 3.59 23.95
CA VAL A 151 -22.80 2.58 24.99
C VAL A 151 -24.01 1.74 24.64
N THR A 152 -23.78 0.43 24.46
CA THR A 152 -24.82 -0.54 24.08
C THR A 152 -25.96 -0.60 25.10
N GLU A 153 -27.13 -1.11 24.68
CA GLU A 153 -28.28 -1.34 25.58
C GLU A 153 -27.92 -2.25 26.78
N ALA A 154 -26.96 -3.16 26.60
CA ALA A 154 -26.43 -4.03 27.66
C ALA A 154 -25.59 -3.27 28.71
N GLY A 155 -25.25 -2.00 28.46
CA GLY A 155 -24.39 -1.18 29.32
C GLY A 155 -22.91 -1.50 29.20
N GLN A 156 -22.49 -2.19 28.12
CA GLN A 156 -21.08 -2.43 27.83
C GLN A 156 -20.54 -1.27 26.97
N PRO A 157 -19.59 -0.47 27.48
CA PRO A 157 -18.91 0.54 26.68
C PRO A 157 -18.00 -0.14 25.65
N LYS A 158 -18.00 0.37 24.42
CA LYS A 158 -17.11 -0.07 23.33
C LYS A 158 -16.25 1.08 22.85
N ASP A 159 -15.10 0.74 22.24
CA ASP A 159 -14.18 1.69 21.62
C ASP A 159 -13.75 2.83 22.56
N ALA A 160 -13.89 4.09 22.11
CA ALA A 160 -13.51 5.25 22.89
C ALA A 160 -14.34 5.47 24.16
N CYS A 161 -15.49 4.80 24.34
CA CYS A 161 -16.24 4.88 25.59
C CYS A 161 -15.51 4.19 26.75
N VAL A 162 -14.56 3.29 26.48
CA VAL A 162 -13.76 2.62 27.54
C VAL A 162 -12.76 3.58 28.18
N VAL A 163 -12.34 4.63 27.46
CA VAL A 163 -11.28 5.55 27.90
C VAL A 163 -11.74 6.43 29.08
N ASN A 164 -13.03 6.69 29.21
CA ASN A 164 -13.55 7.54 30.27
C ASN A 164 -14.72 6.87 31.00
N SER A 165 -14.55 6.64 32.31
CA SER A 165 -15.54 6.01 33.18
C SER A 165 -16.85 6.80 33.31
N ASN A 166 -16.85 8.08 32.92
CA ASN A 166 -18.05 8.92 32.90
C ASN A 166 -19.04 8.56 31.76
N PHE A 167 -18.63 7.75 30.78
CA PHE A 167 -19.48 7.31 29.67
C PHE A 167 -20.15 5.97 29.97
N ASN A 168 -21.12 5.97 30.88
CA ASN A 168 -21.73 4.75 31.42
C ASN A 168 -23.26 4.65 31.27
N GLU A 169 -23.94 5.67 30.74
CA GLU A 169 -25.39 5.60 30.56
C GLU A 169 -25.77 4.62 29.43
N LYS A 170 -26.73 3.73 29.70
CA LYS A 170 -27.19 2.71 28.75
C LYS A 170 -27.94 3.33 27.56
N ASP A 171 -27.70 2.79 26.37
CA ASP A 171 -28.33 3.21 25.10
C ASP A 171 -28.16 4.71 24.80
N THR A 172 -26.93 5.21 25.04
CA THR A 172 -26.58 6.62 24.84
C THR A 172 -25.40 6.78 23.90
N PHE A 173 -25.49 7.82 23.07
CA PHE A 173 -24.43 8.29 22.21
C PHE A 173 -23.74 9.49 22.86
N TYR A 174 -22.43 9.39 23.10
CA TYR A 174 -21.61 10.50 23.57
C TYR A 174 -20.89 11.13 22.39
N ILE A 175 -21.09 12.43 22.20
CA ILE A 175 -20.49 13.17 21.08
C ILE A 175 -19.28 13.93 21.60
N PHE A 176 -18.16 13.82 20.90
CA PHE A 176 -16.95 14.59 21.22
C PHE A 176 -17.05 15.96 20.55
N ASN A 177 -17.67 16.89 21.28
CA ASN A 177 -17.90 18.25 20.83
C ASN A 177 -16.80 19.23 21.27
N HIS A 178 -15.91 18.83 22.18
CA HIS A 178 -14.77 19.61 22.60
C HIS A 178 -13.46 18.90 22.25
N VAL A 179 -12.46 19.68 21.84
CA VAL A 179 -11.11 19.17 21.58
C VAL A 179 -10.05 20.00 22.28
N ASP A 180 -9.19 19.34 23.04
CA ASP A 180 -8.00 19.97 23.62
C ASP A 180 -6.80 19.69 22.72
N ILE A 181 -6.31 20.74 22.06
CA ILE A 181 -5.20 20.70 21.13
C ILE A 181 -3.92 21.09 21.87
N THR A 182 -2.93 20.21 21.87
CA THR A 182 -1.61 20.46 22.45
C THR A 182 -0.57 20.46 21.33
N ILE A 183 0.03 21.62 21.10
CA ILE A 183 1.06 21.81 20.08
C ILE A 183 2.43 21.83 20.74
N HIS A 184 3.25 20.85 20.41
CA HIS A 184 4.64 20.80 20.83
C HIS A 184 5.51 21.54 19.81
N TYR A 185 6.38 22.43 20.31
CA TYR A 185 7.29 23.20 19.48
C TYR A 185 8.73 23.16 20.00
N HIS A 186 9.66 23.38 19.09
CA HIS A 186 11.09 23.48 19.37
C HIS A 186 11.61 24.85 18.90
N ILE A 187 12.35 25.55 19.76
CA ILE A 187 12.97 26.84 19.43
C ILE A 187 14.39 26.59 18.91
N VAL A 188 14.69 27.06 17.71
CA VAL A 188 16.05 26.97 17.15
C VAL A 188 16.85 28.19 17.61
N GLU A 189 17.83 27.99 18.49
CA GLU A 189 18.60 29.09 19.11
C GLU A 189 19.65 29.72 18.17
N HIS A 190 20.10 29.03 17.11
CA HIS A 190 21.35 29.40 16.43
C HIS A 190 21.29 30.12 15.08
N GLU A 191 20.18 30.17 14.31
CA GLU A 191 20.23 30.81 12.98
C GLU A 191 19.00 31.62 12.50
N GLN A 192 17.91 31.70 13.26
CA GLN A 192 16.79 32.63 13.06
C GLN A 192 15.85 32.34 14.24
N LEU A 193 15.39 33.36 14.97
CA LEU A 193 14.40 33.21 16.04
C LEU A 193 13.07 32.70 15.46
N GLY A 194 12.99 31.40 15.23
CA GLY A 194 11.86 30.69 14.65
C GLY A 194 11.54 29.45 15.47
N ALA A 195 10.27 29.31 15.84
CA ALA A 195 9.77 28.08 16.45
C ALA A 195 9.34 27.11 15.35
N ARG A 196 9.75 25.84 15.48
CA ARG A 196 9.31 24.77 14.58
C ARG A 196 8.35 23.86 15.32
N LEU A 197 7.25 23.48 14.67
CA LEU A 197 6.29 22.53 15.22
C LEU A 197 6.87 21.11 15.13
N VAL A 198 6.83 20.37 16.24
CA VAL A 198 7.40 19.01 16.34
C VAL A 198 6.35 17.94 16.57
N ALA A 199 5.25 18.24 17.26
CA ALA A 199 4.14 17.31 17.42
C ALA A 199 2.81 18.04 17.63
N ALA A 200 1.72 17.42 17.20
CA ALA A 200 0.36 17.90 17.46
C ALA A 200 -0.45 16.76 18.09
N LYS A 201 -0.85 16.94 19.35
CA LYS A 201 -1.65 15.97 20.10
C LYS A 201 -3.04 16.54 20.35
N ILE A 202 -4.03 15.66 20.37
CA ILE A 202 -5.42 16.04 20.65
C ILE A 202 -6.03 15.11 21.68
N GLU A 203 -6.81 15.69 22.58
CA GLU A 203 -7.66 14.95 23.51
C GLU A 203 -9.13 15.30 23.23
N PRO A 204 -9.93 14.35 22.72
CA PRO A 204 -11.35 14.58 22.53
C PRO A 204 -12.08 14.51 23.86
N LYS A 205 -12.97 15.48 24.10
CA LYS A 205 -13.80 15.57 25.29
C LYS A 205 -15.26 15.84 24.91
N SER A 206 -16.15 15.52 25.83
CA SER A 206 -17.58 15.80 25.69
C SER A 206 -18.02 16.72 26.82
N TYR A 207 -18.63 17.84 26.47
CA TYR A 207 -19.15 18.83 27.42
C TYR A 207 -20.56 19.27 27.05
N GLU A 208 -21.47 19.18 28.01
CA GLU A 208 -22.76 19.84 27.98
C GLU A 208 -22.57 21.33 28.30
N ASN A 209 -22.16 22.09 27.29
CA ASN A 209 -21.93 23.53 27.41
C ASN A 209 -23.25 24.25 27.74
N LEU A 210 -23.38 24.74 28.98
CA LEU A 210 -24.59 25.38 29.51
C LEU A 210 -24.76 26.86 29.10
N LYS A 211 -23.71 27.52 28.57
CA LYS A 211 -23.71 28.96 28.22
C LYS A 211 -23.44 29.16 26.71
N HIS A 212 -24.36 29.81 26.01
CA HIS A 212 -24.29 30.02 24.55
C HIS A 212 -23.21 31.03 24.09
N ASP A 213 -22.95 32.08 24.86
CA ASP A 213 -22.08 33.19 24.45
C ASP A 213 -20.66 33.13 25.04
N SER A 214 -20.49 32.46 26.17
CA SER A 214 -19.18 32.20 26.81
C SER A 214 -19.19 30.77 27.35
N PRO A 215 -18.88 29.76 26.51
CA PRO A 215 -18.92 28.38 26.95
C PRO A 215 -17.90 28.18 28.08
N ASP A 216 -18.36 27.55 29.16
CA ASP A 216 -17.56 27.19 30.32
C ASP A 216 -17.39 25.67 30.21
N CYS A 217 -16.20 25.21 29.82
CA CYS A 217 -15.89 23.80 29.52
C CYS A 217 -15.82 22.94 30.80
N SER A 218 -16.77 23.15 31.72
CA SER A 218 -16.80 22.66 33.09
C SER A 218 -18.10 21.88 33.41
N GLY A 219 -18.82 21.42 32.37
CA GLY A 219 -20.03 20.61 32.47
C GLY A 219 -19.82 19.09 32.42
N GLY A 220 -20.90 18.33 32.62
CA GLY A 220 -20.94 16.87 32.39
C GLY A 220 -20.89 16.51 30.89
N PRO A 221 -20.80 15.22 30.53
CA PRO A 221 -20.69 14.81 29.13
C PRO A 221 -21.98 15.05 28.35
N LYS A 222 -21.88 15.51 27.09
CA LYS A 222 -23.05 15.68 26.22
C LYS A 222 -23.42 14.33 25.63
N PHE A 223 -24.61 13.85 25.98
CA PHE A 223 -25.14 12.59 25.48
C PHE A 223 -26.46 12.79 24.72
N LEU A 224 -26.73 11.85 23.82
CA LEU A 224 -27.96 11.73 23.05
C LEU A 224 -28.52 10.32 23.26
N LYS A 225 -29.71 10.22 23.84
CA LYS A 225 -30.42 8.93 23.98
C LYS A 225 -30.98 8.48 22.64
N ASN A 226 -30.93 7.18 22.35
CA ASN A 226 -31.37 6.65 21.07
C ASN A 226 -32.85 6.98 20.76
N LYS A 227 -33.70 6.93 21.80
CA LYS A 227 -35.15 7.20 21.75
C LYS A 227 -35.54 8.64 22.10
N GLN A 228 -34.61 9.59 22.15
CA GLN A 228 -34.93 10.96 22.54
C GLN A 228 -35.63 11.71 21.40
N THR A 229 -36.83 12.21 21.67
CA THR A 229 -37.58 13.11 20.79
C THR A 229 -37.52 14.53 21.34
N GLY A 230 -36.84 15.43 20.64
CA GLY A 230 -36.70 16.83 21.02
C GLY A 230 -35.69 17.56 20.15
N ALA A 231 -35.67 18.88 20.22
CA ALA A 231 -34.61 19.67 19.61
C ALA A 231 -33.28 19.34 20.30
N PHE A 232 -32.23 19.10 19.52
CA PHE A 232 -30.91 18.75 20.04
C PHE A 232 -29.87 19.72 19.50
N GLU A 233 -29.03 20.25 20.37
CA GLU A 233 -28.00 21.21 19.99
C GLU A 233 -26.61 20.70 20.38
N ILE A 234 -25.67 20.84 19.43
CA ILE A 234 -24.27 20.45 19.59
C ILE A 234 -23.40 21.71 19.45
N PRO A 235 -22.95 22.29 20.56
CA PRO A 235 -21.95 23.37 20.54
C PRO A 235 -20.55 22.77 20.41
N TYR A 236 -19.85 23.09 19.33
CA TYR A 236 -18.45 22.71 19.12
C TYR A 236 -17.50 23.77 19.67
N THR A 237 -16.56 23.35 20.52
CA THR A 237 -15.57 24.21 21.16
C THR A 237 -14.16 23.60 21.10
N TYR A 238 -13.13 24.39 21.32
CA TYR A 238 -11.75 23.91 21.38
C TYR A 238 -10.92 24.67 22.41
N SER A 239 -9.86 24.04 22.91
CA SER A 239 -8.80 24.71 23.67
C SER A 239 -7.45 24.42 23.02
N VAL A 240 -6.51 25.35 23.14
CA VAL A 240 -5.16 25.23 22.57
C VAL A 240 -4.13 25.53 23.63
N SER A 241 -3.17 24.62 23.78
CA SER A 241 -2.00 24.77 24.63
C SER A 241 -0.72 24.58 23.81
N PHE A 242 0.36 25.24 24.23
CA PHE A 242 1.66 25.18 23.59
C PHE A 242 2.70 24.69 24.59
N VAL A 243 3.45 23.65 24.24
CA VAL A 243 4.47 23.04 25.10
C VAL A 243 5.80 23.04 24.36
N GLU A 244 6.85 23.56 25.00
CA GLU A 244 8.19 23.53 24.44
C GLU A 244 8.85 22.17 24.72
N ASP A 245 9.34 21.52 23.67
CA ASP A 245 10.13 20.28 23.79
C ASP A 245 11.52 20.47 23.16
N LYS A 246 12.55 20.35 23.98
CA LYS A 246 13.96 20.53 23.58
C LYS A 246 14.61 19.23 23.09
N ASN A 247 14.01 18.08 23.38
CA ASN A 247 14.63 16.77 23.11
C ASN A 247 14.37 16.29 21.69
N ILE A 248 13.27 16.75 21.07
CA ILE A 248 12.87 16.33 19.72
C ILE A 248 13.54 17.25 18.68
N ARG A 249 14.42 16.67 17.86
CA ARG A 249 14.95 17.37 16.69
C ARG A 249 13.86 17.49 15.63
N TRP A 250 13.85 18.59 14.88
CA TRP A 250 12.88 18.76 13.79
C TRP A 250 12.92 17.62 12.74
N ALA A 251 14.10 17.05 12.48
CA ALA A 251 14.24 15.93 11.56
C ALA A 251 13.57 14.63 12.04
N SER A 252 13.46 14.43 13.37
CA SER A 252 12.83 13.26 14.00
C SER A 252 11.37 13.50 14.40
N ARG A 253 10.75 14.57 13.88
CA ARG A 253 9.39 14.97 14.27
C ARG A 253 8.29 13.97 13.88
N TRP A 254 8.60 12.96 13.08
CA TRP A 254 7.66 11.90 12.75
C TRP A 254 7.75 10.70 13.71
N ASP A 255 8.75 10.65 14.58
CA ASP A 255 9.03 9.49 15.43
C ASP A 255 7.97 9.29 16.53
N TYR A 256 7.33 10.38 17.02
CA TYR A 256 6.26 10.27 18.03
C TYR A 256 5.00 9.56 17.51
N ILE A 257 4.81 9.51 16.19
CA ILE A 257 3.70 8.77 15.54
C ILE A 257 4.06 7.28 15.44
N LEU A 258 5.36 6.95 15.47
CA LEU A 258 5.88 5.59 15.34
C LEU A 258 6.09 4.90 16.70
N GLU A 259 6.12 5.66 17.79
CA GLU A 259 6.39 5.19 19.15
C GLU A 259 5.34 4.18 19.67
N SER A 260 4.10 4.26 19.16
CA SER A 260 2.99 3.36 19.53
C SER A 260 2.91 2.06 18.71
N MET A 261 3.91 1.75 17.87
CA MET A 261 3.93 0.53 17.04
C MET A 261 4.91 -0.53 17.59
N PRO A 262 4.49 -1.43 18.50
CA PRO A 262 5.37 -2.38 19.21
C PRO A 262 5.85 -3.57 18.37
N HIS A 263 5.72 -3.54 17.04
CA HIS A 263 5.85 -4.73 16.19
C HIS A 263 7.20 -4.92 15.50
N THR A 264 8.21 -4.09 15.77
CA THR A 264 9.54 -4.20 15.14
C THR A 264 10.17 -5.59 15.37
N ASN A 265 10.04 -6.13 16.58
CA ASN A 265 10.55 -7.46 16.94
C ASN A 265 9.91 -8.59 16.11
N ILE A 266 8.62 -8.49 15.82
CA ILE A 266 7.88 -9.50 15.03
C ILE A 266 8.35 -9.46 13.57
N GLN A 267 8.62 -8.27 13.03
CA GLN A 267 9.13 -8.14 11.66
C GLN A 267 10.55 -8.72 11.50
N TRP A 268 11.44 -8.50 12.48
CA TRP A 268 12.77 -9.13 12.48
C TRP A 268 12.69 -10.65 12.56
N PHE A 269 11.80 -11.19 13.39
CA PHE A 269 11.56 -12.63 13.47
C PHE A 269 11.09 -13.20 12.13
N SER A 270 10.19 -12.51 11.42
CA SER A 270 9.74 -12.90 10.08
C SER A 270 10.89 -13.01 9.08
N ILE A 271 11.83 -12.07 9.09
CA ILE A 271 12.94 -12.07 8.15
C ILE A 271 13.90 -13.22 8.46
N MET A 272 14.22 -13.46 9.73
CA MET A 272 15.04 -14.61 10.11
C MET A 272 14.43 -15.92 9.65
N ASN A 273 13.12 -16.12 9.88
CA ASN A 273 12.41 -17.31 9.41
C ASN A 273 12.46 -17.45 7.88
N SER A 274 12.27 -16.35 7.15
CA SER A 274 12.28 -16.35 5.69
C SER A 274 13.68 -16.60 5.11
N LEU A 275 14.72 -16.09 5.76
CA LEU A 275 16.12 -16.36 5.40
C LEU A 275 16.48 -17.83 5.60
N VAL A 276 16.00 -18.46 6.69
CA VAL A 276 16.20 -19.90 6.91
C VAL A 276 15.56 -20.73 5.81
N ILE A 277 14.33 -20.38 5.39
CA ILE A 277 13.65 -21.07 4.28
C ILE A 277 14.46 -20.95 2.98
N VAL A 278 14.93 -19.74 2.64
CA VAL A 278 15.77 -19.54 1.45
C VAL A 278 17.05 -20.35 1.55
N LEU A 279 17.80 -20.28 2.65
CA LEU A 279 19.05 -21.04 2.80
C LEU A 279 18.83 -22.55 2.66
N PHE A 280 17.72 -23.07 3.19
CA PHE A 280 17.35 -24.47 3.04
C PHE A 280 17.04 -24.83 1.58
N LEU A 281 16.28 -23.99 0.86
CA LEU A 281 15.95 -24.19 -0.55
C LEU A 281 17.20 -24.08 -1.44
N SER A 282 18.02 -23.05 -1.25
CA SER A 282 19.31 -22.91 -1.94
C SER A 282 20.19 -24.13 -1.68
N GLY A 283 20.25 -24.61 -0.42
CA GLY A 283 20.99 -25.81 -0.05
C GLY A 283 20.49 -27.07 -0.76
N MET A 284 19.17 -27.24 -0.87
CA MET A 284 18.56 -28.36 -1.59
C MET A 284 18.83 -28.29 -3.10
N VAL A 285 18.67 -27.12 -3.72
CA VAL A 285 18.99 -26.90 -5.14
C VAL A 285 20.48 -27.15 -5.41
N ALA A 286 21.36 -26.65 -4.54
CA ALA A 286 22.80 -26.88 -4.63
C ALA A 286 23.15 -28.37 -4.47
N MET A 287 22.54 -29.08 -3.51
CA MET A 287 22.74 -30.52 -3.34
C MET A 287 22.27 -31.30 -4.57
N ILE A 288 21.13 -30.93 -5.16
CA ILE A 288 20.66 -31.53 -6.41
C ILE A 288 21.67 -31.27 -7.52
N MET A 289 22.08 -30.02 -7.75
CA MET A 289 23.06 -29.69 -8.79
C MET A 289 24.39 -30.43 -8.59
N LEU A 290 24.92 -30.45 -7.37
CA LEU A 290 26.16 -31.15 -7.03
C LEU A 290 26.01 -32.66 -7.21
N ARG A 291 24.92 -33.26 -6.72
CA ARG A 291 24.65 -34.70 -6.88
C ARG A 291 24.50 -35.08 -8.35
N THR A 292 23.83 -34.25 -9.13
CA THR A 292 23.65 -34.46 -10.58
C THR A 292 24.98 -34.37 -11.31
N LEU A 293 25.78 -33.34 -11.02
CA LEU A 293 27.09 -33.14 -11.62
C LEU A 293 28.10 -34.24 -11.21
N HIS A 294 28.10 -34.67 -9.94
CA HIS A 294 28.94 -35.78 -9.49
C HIS A 294 28.52 -37.10 -10.15
N LYS A 295 27.21 -37.40 -10.20
CA LYS A 295 26.69 -38.61 -10.85
C LYS A 295 26.99 -38.60 -12.35
N ASP A 296 26.88 -37.44 -13.00
CA ASP A 296 27.19 -37.27 -14.42
C ASP A 296 28.69 -37.43 -14.69
N ILE A 297 29.59 -36.82 -13.90
CA ILE A 297 31.05 -36.98 -14.06
C ILE A 297 31.49 -38.43 -13.79
N ALA A 298 31.01 -39.03 -12.70
CA ALA A 298 31.36 -40.40 -12.34
C ALA A 298 30.92 -41.40 -13.42
N ARG A 299 29.78 -41.14 -14.07
CA ARG A 299 29.26 -41.99 -15.15
C ARG A 299 29.95 -41.72 -16.48
N TYR A 300 30.30 -40.47 -16.80
CA TYR A 300 31.09 -40.14 -17.99
C TYR A 300 32.45 -40.84 -17.98
N ASN A 301 33.07 -40.95 -16.81
CA ASN A 301 34.32 -41.72 -16.62
C ASN A 301 34.14 -43.24 -16.73
N GLN A 302 32.91 -43.76 -16.75
CA GLN A 302 32.60 -45.19 -16.85
C GLN A 302 32.12 -45.61 -18.25
N MET A 303 31.78 -44.67 -19.13
CA MET A 303 31.26 -44.95 -20.47
C MET A 303 32.43 -45.07 -21.47
N ASP A 304 33.03 -46.25 -21.55
CA ASP A 304 34.06 -46.61 -22.54
C ASP A 304 33.46 -47.16 -23.86
N SER A 305 32.13 -47.22 -24.02
CA SER A 305 31.44 -47.71 -25.22
C SER A 305 30.54 -46.64 -25.87
N VAL A 306 30.58 -46.53 -27.20
CA VAL A 306 29.86 -45.51 -28.00
C VAL A 306 28.36 -45.80 -28.10
N GLU A 307 27.92 -47.05 -27.90
CA GLU A 307 26.51 -47.46 -27.97
C GLU A 307 25.74 -47.12 -26.68
N ASP A 308 26.39 -47.16 -25.51
CA ASP A 308 25.76 -46.78 -24.23
C ASP A 308 25.57 -45.26 -24.08
N ALA A 309 26.30 -44.45 -24.87
CA ALA A 309 26.18 -43.00 -24.87
C ALA A 309 24.87 -42.48 -25.50
N GLN A 310 24.19 -43.31 -26.30
CA GLN A 310 22.93 -42.95 -26.97
C GLN A 310 21.67 -43.13 -26.10
N GLU A 311 21.75 -43.90 -25.01
CA GLU A 311 20.68 -43.97 -24.00
C GLU A 311 20.84 -42.80 -23.00
N GLU A 312 20.66 -41.56 -23.48
CA GLU A 312 20.59 -40.40 -22.60
C GLU A 312 19.48 -40.61 -21.54
N PHE A 313 19.60 -40.12 -20.31
CA PHE A 313 18.64 -40.40 -19.22
C PHE A 313 17.76 -39.19 -18.85
N GLY A 314 16.47 -39.46 -18.58
CA GLY A 314 15.47 -38.55 -18.00
C GLY A 314 15.35 -37.20 -18.69
N TRP A 315 16.07 -36.20 -18.18
CA TRP A 315 16.04 -34.84 -18.72
C TRP A 315 16.85 -34.68 -20.01
N LYS A 316 17.96 -35.42 -20.20
CA LYS A 316 18.79 -35.30 -21.41
C LYS A 316 18.06 -35.81 -22.67
N LEU A 317 17.26 -36.88 -22.52
CA LEU A 317 16.39 -37.43 -23.59
C LEU A 317 15.46 -36.42 -24.24
N VAL A 318 15.07 -35.39 -23.50
CA VAL A 318 14.07 -34.43 -23.93
C VAL A 318 14.69 -33.22 -24.65
N HIS A 319 16.01 -33.21 -24.87
CA HIS A 319 16.74 -32.11 -25.51
C HIS A 319 16.10 -31.65 -26.83
N GLY A 320 15.57 -32.59 -27.61
CA GLY A 320 14.91 -32.33 -28.90
C GLY A 320 13.46 -31.80 -28.82
N ASP A 321 12.83 -31.73 -27.65
CA ASP A 321 11.42 -31.25 -27.52
C ASP A 321 11.25 -30.12 -26.50
N VAL A 322 12.26 -29.83 -25.67
CA VAL A 322 12.22 -28.83 -24.58
C VAL A 322 11.92 -27.40 -25.04
N PHE A 323 12.37 -27.01 -26.23
CA PHE A 323 12.18 -25.66 -26.77
C PHE A 323 10.99 -25.55 -27.74
N ARG A 324 10.10 -26.55 -27.78
CA ARG A 324 8.88 -26.49 -28.58
C ARG A 324 8.00 -25.32 -28.14
N PRO A 325 7.34 -24.61 -29.07
CA PRO A 325 6.46 -23.50 -28.71
C PRO A 325 5.32 -23.96 -27.78
N PRO A 326 5.02 -23.20 -26.72
CA PRO A 326 3.99 -23.57 -25.77
C PRO A 326 2.59 -23.46 -26.37
N ARG A 327 1.66 -24.31 -25.89
CA ARG A 327 0.23 -24.19 -26.21
C ARG A 327 -0.25 -22.78 -25.86
N LYS A 328 -1.00 -22.11 -26.73
CA LYS A 328 -1.44 -20.71 -26.50
C LYS A 328 -0.29 -19.74 -26.18
N GLY A 329 0.84 -19.83 -26.87
CA GLY A 329 2.02 -18.99 -26.63
C GLY A 329 1.78 -17.47 -26.68
N MET A 330 0.74 -17.00 -27.40
CA MET A 330 0.33 -15.59 -27.42
C MET A 330 -0.14 -15.08 -26.04
N LEU A 331 -0.91 -15.89 -25.29
CA LEU A 331 -1.39 -15.48 -23.98
C LEU A 331 -0.24 -15.46 -22.96
N LEU A 332 0.65 -16.45 -23.04
CA LEU A 332 1.83 -16.52 -22.19
C LEU A 332 2.74 -15.31 -22.42
N SER A 333 3.05 -14.96 -23.67
CA SER A 333 3.87 -13.79 -23.98
C SER A 333 3.26 -12.49 -23.46
N VAL A 334 1.93 -12.33 -23.52
CA VAL A 334 1.21 -11.20 -22.95
C VAL A 334 1.37 -11.13 -21.44
N PHE A 335 1.12 -12.23 -20.72
CA PHE A 335 1.27 -12.27 -19.26
C PHE A 335 2.70 -11.98 -18.82
N LEU A 336 3.70 -12.49 -19.54
CA LEU A 336 5.11 -12.24 -19.25
C LEU A 336 5.52 -10.78 -19.50
N GLY A 337 4.97 -10.16 -20.55
CA GLY A 337 5.14 -8.72 -20.80
C GLY A 337 4.57 -7.87 -19.68
N SER A 338 3.29 -8.08 -19.34
CA SER A 338 2.63 -7.36 -18.24
C SER A 338 3.30 -7.62 -16.88
N GLY A 339 3.72 -8.85 -16.60
CA GLY A 339 4.39 -9.19 -15.35
C GLY A 339 5.80 -8.60 -15.25
N THR A 340 6.53 -8.46 -16.37
CA THR A 340 7.82 -7.75 -16.37
C THR A 340 7.65 -6.26 -16.10
N GLN A 341 6.61 -5.64 -16.66
CA GLN A 341 6.28 -4.25 -16.38
C GLN A 341 6.01 -4.04 -14.88
N ILE A 342 5.19 -4.91 -14.28
CA ILE A 342 4.88 -4.87 -12.84
C ILE A 342 6.14 -5.13 -12.02
N PHE A 343 6.98 -6.10 -12.41
CA PHE A 343 8.24 -6.41 -11.71
C PHE A 343 9.17 -5.19 -11.64
N ILE A 344 9.43 -4.54 -12.78
CA ILE A 344 10.32 -3.37 -12.84
C ILE A 344 9.70 -2.20 -12.07
N MET A 345 8.38 -1.98 -12.21
CA MET A 345 7.66 -0.94 -11.48
C MET A 345 7.79 -1.13 -9.96
N THR A 346 7.52 -2.34 -9.46
CA THR A 346 7.59 -2.65 -8.02
C THR A 346 9.02 -2.51 -7.51
N PHE A 347 10.02 -3.00 -8.25
CA PHE A 347 11.43 -2.87 -7.86
C PHE A 347 11.86 -1.41 -7.76
N VAL A 348 11.58 -0.59 -8.77
CA VAL A 348 11.97 0.83 -8.80
C VAL A 348 11.23 1.62 -7.70
N THR A 349 9.94 1.34 -7.50
CA THR A 349 9.14 2.00 -6.44
C THR A 349 9.68 1.66 -5.05
N LEU A 350 9.94 0.38 -4.76
CA LEU A 350 10.49 -0.04 -3.47
C LEU A 350 11.92 0.47 -3.26
N PHE A 351 12.73 0.56 -4.31
CA PHE A 351 14.08 1.13 -4.23
C PHE A 351 14.05 2.61 -3.82
N PHE A 352 13.23 3.44 -4.46
CA PHE A 352 13.06 4.84 -4.05
C PHE A 352 12.40 5.00 -2.67
N ALA A 353 11.52 4.07 -2.29
CA ALA A 353 10.96 4.03 -0.94
C ALA A 353 12.03 3.69 0.11
N CYS A 354 12.94 2.77 -0.20
CA CYS A 354 14.06 2.41 0.67
C CYS A 354 15.06 3.57 0.88
N LEU A 355 15.25 4.43 -0.13
CA LEU A 355 16.04 5.66 -0.02
C LEU A 355 15.34 6.79 0.78
N GLY A 356 14.07 6.59 1.17
CA GLY A 356 13.29 7.56 1.94
C GLY A 356 12.57 8.63 1.11
N PHE A 357 12.73 8.65 -0.22
CA PHE A 357 12.09 9.64 -1.10
C PHE A 357 10.55 9.48 -1.17
N LEU A 358 10.06 8.26 -1.01
CA LEU A 358 8.62 7.94 -0.99
C LEU A 358 8.09 7.68 0.43
N SER A 359 8.70 8.32 1.44
CA SER A 359 8.24 8.19 2.82
C SER A 359 6.79 8.69 2.99
N PRO A 360 6.04 8.19 3.99
CA PRO A 360 4.66 8.60 4.22
C PRO A 360 4.48 10.10 4.52
N ALA A 361 5.58 10.80 4.81
CA ALA A 361 5.61 12.27 4.94
C ALA A 361 5.24 12.98 3.62
N ASN A 362 5.53 12.37 2.47
CA ASN A 362 5.11 12.83 1.14
C ASN A 362 3.82 12.13 0.73
N ARG A 363 2.68 12.70 1.14
CA ARG A 363 1.35 12.10 0.94
C ARG A 363 1.04 11.80 -0.52
N GLY A 364 0.52 10.61 -0.79
CA GLY A 364 0.18 10.15 -2.14
C GLY A 364 1.36 9.98 -3.11
N ALA A 365 2.61 10.26 -2.70
CA ALA A 365 3.76 10.17 -3.59
C ALA A 365 4.04 8.73 -4.04
N LEU A 366 3.89 7.74 -3.15
CA LEU A 366 4.09 6.33 -3.46
C LEU A 366 3.15 5.87 -4.59
N MET A 367 1.85 6.14 -4.47
CA MET A 367 0.87 5.75 -5.48
C MET A 367 1.04 6.54 -6.79
N THR A 368 1.31 7.84 -6.69
CA THR A 368 1.60 8.67 -7.88
C THR A 368 2.81 8.11 -8.64
N CYS A 369 3.88 7.78 -7.93
CA CYS A 369 5.10 7.19 -8.50
C CYS A 369 4.80 5.83 -9.14
N ALA A 370 4.05 4.96 -8.46
CA ALA A 370 3.68 3.65 -9.00
C ALA A 370 2.89 3.77 -10.31
N VAL A 371 1.86 4.65 -10.37
CA VAL A 371 1.05 4.85 -11.58
C VAL A 371 1.87 5.46 -12.71
N VAL A 372 2.68 6.48 -12.43
CA VAL A 372 3.53 7.12 -13.46
C VAL A 372 4.57 6.13 -13.99
N LEU A 373 5.26 5.40 -13.11
CA LEU A 373 6.21 4.36 -13.50
C LEU A 373 5.52 3.27 -14.32
N TRP A 374 4.33 2.83 -13.92
CA TRP A 374 3.56 1.85 -14.68
C TRP A 374 3.29 2.33 -16.12
N VAL A 375 2.83 3.57 -16.30
CA VAL A 375 2.57 4.16 -17.63
C VAL A 375 3.85 4.22 -18.47
N LEU A 376 4.95 4.68 -17.89
CA LEU A 376 6.25 4.83 -18.58
C LEU A 376 6.93 3.49 -18.89
N LEU A 377 6.67 2.46 -18.10
CA LEU A 377 7.23 1.12 -18.28
C LEU A 377 6.44 0.25 -19.28
N GLY A 378 5.55 0.85 -20.09
CA GLY A 378 4.91 0.17 -21.21
C GLY A 378 5.91 -0.39 -22.24
N THR A 379 7.05 0.30 -22.44
CA THR A 379 8.08 -0.12 -23.41
C THR A 379 8.70 -1.49 -23.08
N PRO A 380 9.21 -1.75 -21.85
CA PRO A 380 9.61 -3.10 -21.43
C PRO A 380 8.54 -4.18 -21.64
N ALA A 381 7.27 -3.85 -21.33
CA ALA A 381 6.15 -4.79 -21.45
C ALA A 381 5.99 -5.29 -22.90
N GLY A 382 5.90 -4.33 -23.83
CA GLY A 382 5.78 -4.62 -25.26
C GLY A 382 7.01 -5.33 -25.81
N TYR A 383 8.21 -4.92 -25.39
CA TYR A 383 9.47 -5.53 -25.82
C TYR A 383 9.56 -7.01 -25.47
N VAL A 384 9.30 -7.34 -24.20
CA VAL A 384 9.35 -8.72 -23.70
C VAL A 384 8.27 -9.58 -24.35
N ALA A 385 7.03 -9.08 -24.41
CA ALA A 385 5.92 -9.82 -25.02
C ALA A 385 6.21 -10.14 -26.49
N ALA A 386 6.61 -9.14 -27.29
CA ALA A 386 6.87 -9.35 -28.72
C ALA A 386 8.08 -10.25 -28.98
N ARG A 387 9.15 -10.12 -28.19
CA ARG A 387 10.37 -10.92 -28.35
C ARG A 387 10.13 -12.39 -28.01
N LEU A 388 9.42 -12.68 -26.91
CA LEU A 388 9.08 -14.04 -26.53
C LEU A 388 8.06 -14.67 -27.50
N TYR A 389 7.07 -13.89 -27.94
CA TYR A 389 6.12 -14.36 -28.94
C TYR A 389 6.81 -14.75 -30.26
N LYS A 390 7.80 -13.95 -30.68
CA LYS A 390 8.63 -14.27 -31.85
C LYS A 390 9.46 -15.53 -31.66
N SER A 391 10.05 -15.75 -30.47
CA SER A 391 10.77 -17.01 -30.18
C SER A 391 9.86 -18.24 -30.18
N PHE A 392 8.57 -18.08 -29.91
CA PHE A 392 7.59 -19.17 -30.03
C PHE A 392 7.10 -19.40 -31.47
N GLY A 393 7.71 -18.76 -32.49
CA GLY A 393 7.29 -18.87 -33.89
C GLY A 393 6.04 -18.05 -34.23
N GLY A 394 5.66 -17.08 -33.38
CA GLY A 394 4.50 -16.24 -33.61
C GLY A 394 4.74 -15.09 -34.59
N GLU A 395 3.95 -15.02 -35.66
CA GLU A 395 4.09 -13.96 -36.70
C GLU A 395 3.15 -12.77 -36.48
N LYS A 396 2.01 -12.99 -35.82
CA LYS A 396 0.94 -11.99 -35.58
C LYS A 396 1.29 -10.98 -34.48
N TRP A 397 2.38 -10.24 -34.65
CA TRP A 397 2.90 -9.32 -33.62
C TRP A 397 1.91 -8.19 -33.28
N LYS A 398 1.17 -7.66 -34.26
CA LYS A 398 0.15 -6.60 -34.02
C LYS A 398 -0.92 -7.04 -33.02
N THR A 399 -1.44 -8.26 -33.16
CA THR A 399 -2.43 -8.83 -32.22
C THR A 399 -1.82 -9.04 -30.84
N ASN A 400 -0.57 -9.52 -30.77
CA ASN A 400 0.13 -9.69 -29.50
C ASN A 400 0.25 -8.36 -28.74
N VAL A 401 0.64 -7.28 -29.42
CA VAL A 401 0.78 -5.94 -28.80
C VAL A 401 -0.54 -5.39 -28.31
N LEU A 402 -1.60 -5.47 -29.14
CA LEU A 402 -2.93 -5.06 -28.72
C LEU A 402 -3.39 -5.83 -27.48
N LEU A 403 -3.15 -7.15 -27.44
CA LEU A 403 -3.50 -7.97 -26.29
C LEU A 403 -2.66 -7.61 -25.05
N THR A 404 -1.36 -7.32 -25.22
CA THR A 404 -0.50 -6.83 -24.12
C THR A 404 -0.97 -5.50 -23.55
N ALA A 405 -1.39 -4.57 -24.41
CA ALA A 405 -1.79 -3.23 -24.01
C ALA A 405 -3.17 -3.17 -23.35
N PHE A 406 -4.08 -4.10 -23.71
CA PHE A 406 -5.49 -4.05 -23.29
C PHE A 406 -5.93 -5.15 -22.32
N LEU A 407 -5.36 -6.36 -22.36
CA LEU A 407 -5.89 -7.50 -21.60
C LEU A 407 -5.78 -7.29 -20.09
N CYS A 408 -4.55 -7.25 -19.56
CA CYS A 408 -4.34 -7.10 -18.12
C CYS A 408 -4.80 -5.73 -17.60
N PRO A 409 -4.46 -4.60 -18.25
CA PRO A 409 -4.90 -3.29 -17.79
C PRO A 409 -6.41 -3.09 -17.90
N GLY A 410 -7.04 -3.65 -18.93
CA GLY A 410 -8.49 -3.59 -19.12
C GLY A 410 -9.27 -4.37 -18.07
N VAL A 411 -8.77 -5.54 -17.64
CA VAL A 411 -9.37 -6.29 -16.52
C VAL A 411 -9.29 -5.50 -15.22
N VAL A 412 -8.12 -4.92 -14.91
CA VAL A 412 -7.94 -4.09 -13.70
C VAL A 412 -8.83 -2.85 -13.75
N PHE A 413 -8.89 -2.18 -14.91
CA PHE A 413 -9.74 -1.00 -15.08
C PHE A 413 -11.23 -1.34 -14.99
N ALA A 414 -11.67 -2.47 -15.53
CA ALA A 414 -13.07 -2.90 -15.45
C ALA A 414 -13.49 -3.17 -13.99
N ASP A 415 -12.68 -3.91 -13.23
CA ASP A 415 -12.94 -4.14 -11.81
C ASP A 415 -12.93 -2.82 -11.02
N PHE A 416 -11.91 -1.99 -11.24
CA PHE A 416 -11.80 -0.66 -10.65
C PHE A 416 -13.03 0.23 -10.94
N PHE A 417 -13.52 0.22 -12.19
CA PHE A 417 -14.68 0.98 -12.60
C PHE A 417 -15.95 0.50 -11.90
N VAL A 418 -16.15 -0.81 -11.77
CA VAL A 418 -17.29 -1.38 -11.02
C VAL A 418 -17.24 -0.96 -9.56
N MET A 419 -16.07 -1.04 -8.91
CA MET A 419 -15.91 -0.57 -7.53
C MET A 419 -16.21 0.93 -7.41
N ASN A 420 -15.75 1.74 -8.37
CA ASN A 420 -16.02 3.18 -8.39
C ASN A 420 -17.51 3.52 -8.56
N LEU A 421 -18.26 2.74 -9.34
CA LEU A 421 -19.72 2.90 -9.46
C LEU A 421 -20.43 2.67 -8.13
N ILE A 422 -20.00 1.66 -7.36
CA ILE A 422 -20.54 1.38 -6.02
C ILE A 422 -20.22 2.54 -5.07
N LEU A 423 -18.98 3.06 -5.11
CA LEU A 423 -18.56 4.20 -4.29
C LEU A 423 -19.37 5.48 -4.61
N TRP A 424 -19.69 5.73 -5.88
CA TRP A 424 -20.60 6.83 -6.25
C TRP A 424 -22.03 6.59 -5.75
N GLY A 425 -22.54 5.36 -5.83
CA GLY A 425 -23.87 5.01 -5.34
C GLY A 425 -24.05 5.25 -3.84
N GLU A 426 -22.99 5.01 -3.05
CA GLU A 426 -22.95 5.23 -1.59
C GLU A 426 -22.51 6.65 -1.19
N GLY A 427 -22.15 7.52 -2.14
CA GLY A 427 -21.68 8.88 -1.83
C GLY A 427 -20.36 8.94 -1.04
N SER A 428 -19.48 7.94 -1.21
CA SER A 428 -18.21 7.86 -0.49
C SER A 428 -17.16 8.85 -1.02
N SER A 429 -16.29 9.36 -0.14
CA SER A 429 -15.17 10.24 -0.52
C SER A 429 -14.07 9.51 -1.31
N ALA A 430 -13.99 8.19 -1.18
CA ALA A 430 -13.09 7.36 -1.97
C ALA A 430 -13.53 7.26 -3.43
N ALA A 431 -14.75 7.66 -3.77
CA ALA A 431 -15.20 7.69 -5.15
C ALA A 431 -14.32 8.67 -5.95
N MET A 432 -13.74 8.16 -7.04
CA MET A 432 -12.95 9.00 -7.93
C MET A 432 -13.86 9.94 -8.71
N PRO A 433 -13.54 11.24 -8.77
CA PRO A 433 -14.30 12.16 -9.61
C PRO A 433 -14.13 11.79 -11.08
N PHE A 434 -15.17 12.04 -11.89
CA PHE A 434 -15.18 11.71 -13.32
C PHE A 434 -13.96 12.26 -14.08
N GLY A 435 -13.50 13.47 -13.73
CA GLY A 435 -12.32 14.08 -14.35
C GLY A 435 -11.04 13.26 -14.16
N THR A 436 -10.81 12.70 -12.97
CA THR A 436 -9.62 11.88 -12.72
C THR A 436 -9.70 10.54 -13.44
N LEU A 437 -10.90 9.98 -13.57
CA LEU A 437 -11.11 8.75 -14.36
C LEU A 437 -10.76 8.96 -15.83
N VAL A 438 -11.20 10.07 -16.42
CA VAL A 438 -10.83 10.46 -17.78
C VAL A 438 -9.32 10.71 -17.90
N ALA A 439 -8.69 11.32 -16.89
CA ALA A 439 -7.24 11.52 -16.88
C ALA A 439 -6.46 10.20 -16.85
N ILE A 440 -6.88 9.21 -16.04
CA ILE A 440 -6.25 7.88 -16.00
C ILE A 440 -6.43 7.17 -17.34
N LEU A 441 -7.62 7.24 -17.95
CA LEU A 441 -7.85 6.72 -19.29
C LEU A 441 -6.95 7.39 -20.33
N ALA A 442 -6.79 8.72 -20.27
CA ALA A 442 -5.90 9.44 -21.17
C ALA A 442 -4.43 9.02 -20.98
N LEU A 443 -3.96 8.83 -19.75
CA LEU A 443 -2.61 8.31 -19.49
C LEU A 443 -2.42 6.89 -20.05
N TRP A 444 -3.43 6.03 -19.93
CA TRP A 444 -3.40 4.69 -20.50
C TRP A 444 -3.39 4.70 -22.03
N PHE A 445 -4.36 5.33 -22.67
CA PHE A 445 -4.52 5.31 -24.13
C PHE A 445 -3.51 6.20 -24.87
N CYS A 446 -3.17 7.38 -24.35
CA CYS A 446 -2.30 8.33 -25.05
C CYS A 446 -0.81 8.13 -24.78
N ILE A 447 -0.43 7.49 -23.67
CA ILE A 447 0.97 7.29 -23.30
C ILE A 447 1.31 5.80 -23.25
N SER A 448 0.67 5.03 -22.36
CA SER A 448 1.04 3.63 -22.13
C SER A 448 0.88 2.77 -23.39
N VAL A 449 -0.25 2.88 -24.09
CA VAL A 449 -0.51 2.12 -25.33
C VAL A 449 0.57 2.43 -26.40
N PRO A 450 0.83 3.67 -26.83
CA PRO A 450 1.92 3.97 -27.77
C PRO A 450 3.29 3.45 -27.32
N LEU A 451 3.64 3.59 -26.04
CA LEU A 451 4.91 3.09 -25.49
C LEU A 451 5.01 1.56 -25.62
N THR A 452 3.94 0.81 -25.34
CA THR A 452 3.93 -0.65 -25.55
C THR A 452 4.12 -1.02 -27.02
N PHE A 453 3.55 -0.25 -27.96
CA PHE A 453 3.79 -0.45 -29.39
C PHE A 453 5.25 -0.20 -29.79
N ILE A 454 5.85 0.87 -29.29
CA ILE A 454 7.27 1.20 -29.52
C ILE A 454 8.15 0.05 -29.01
N GLY A 455 7.93 -0.39 -27.76
CA GLY A 455 8.67 -1.50 -27.17
C GLY A 455 8.56 -2.78 -27.97
N ALA A 456 7.34 -3.11 -28.39
CA ALA A 456 7.10 -4.31 -29.19
C ALA A 456 7.67 -4.25 -30.60
N TYR A 457 7.67 -3.08 -31.25
CA TYR A 457 8.31 -2.89 -32.54
C TYR A 457 9.82 -3.21 -32.46
N PHE A 458 10.51 -2.68 -31.44
CA PHE A 458 11.91 -3.02 -31.20
C PHE A 458 12.13 -4.47 -30.78
N GLY A 459 11.20 -5.04 -30.00
CA GLY A 459 11.22 -6.45 -29.58
C GLY A 459 11.11 -7.40 -30.78
N PHE A 460 10.21 -7.12 -31.71
CA PHE A 460 9.98 -7.94 -32.89
C PHE A 460 11.04 -7.75 -33.98
N LYS A 461 11.65 -6.55 -34.07
CA LYS A 461 12.76 -6.29 -35.00
C LYS A 461 14.03 -7.07 -34.62
N LYS A 462 14.25 -7.32 -33.33
CA LYS A 462 15.39 -8.11 -32.86
C LYS A 462 15.28 -9.57 -33.32
N ALA A 463 16.42 -10.23 -33.49
CA ALA A 463 16.46 -11.66 -33.80
C ALA A 463 15.69 -12.46 -32.74
N ALA A 464 15.05 -13.56 -33.17
CA ALA A 464 14.44 -14.51 -32.25
C ALA A 464 15.51 -15.04 -31.28
N ILE A 465 15.11 -15.40 -30.06
CA ILE A 465 16.06 -16.00 -29.12
C ILE A 465 16.45 -17.37 -29.67
N GLU A 466 17.72 -17.54 -30.02
CA GLU A 466 18.24 -18.81 -30.50
C GLU A 466 18.26 -19.83 -29.36
N HIS A 467 17.66 -20.99 -29.61
CA HIS A 467 17.66 -22.09 -28.67
C HIS A 467 18.94 -22.91 -28.84
N PRO A 468 19.55 -23.40 -27.75
CA PRO A 468 20.81 -24.13 -27.81
C PRO A 468 20.70 -25.46 -28.57
N VAL A 469 19.49 -26.00 -28.71
CA VAL A 469 19.22 -27.30 -29.32
C VAL A 469 18.10 -27.16 -30.35
N ARG A 470 18.21 -27.88 -31.47
CA ARG A 470 17.17 -27.95 -32.49
C ARG A 470 16.04 -28.87 -32.06
N THR A 471 14.82 -28.50 -32.42
CA THR A 471 13.64 -29.31 -32.08
C THR A 471 13.39 -30.41 -33.11
N ASN A 472 12.97 -31.58 -32.63
CA ASN A 472 12.57 -32.71 -33.47
C ASN A 472 11.22 -32.44 -34.15
N GLN A 473 11.04 -32.97 -35.36
CA GLN A 473 9.79 -32.78 -36.11
C GLN A 473 8.59 -33.46 -35.43
N ILE A 474 8.79 -34.68 -34.91
CA ILE A 474 7.76 -35.47 -34.25
C ILE A 474 7.92 -35.32 -32.73
N PRO A 475 6.86 -34.92 -32.00
CA PRO A 475 6.91 -34.83 -30.55
C PRO A 475 7.00 -36.21 -29.92
N ARG A 476 7.90 -36.38 -28.95
CA ARG A 476 7.99 -37.60 -28.14
C ARG A 476 6.74 -37.79 -27.26
N GLN A 477 6.33 -39.04 -27.06
CA GLN A 477 5.27 -39.40 -26.12
C GLN A 477 5.77 -39.28 -24.68
N ILE A 478 4.99 -38.61 -23.83
CA ILE A 478 5.33 -38.41 -22.42
C ILE A 478 4.90 -39.65 -21.62
N PRO A 479 5.79 -40.23 -20.79
CA PRO A 479 5.45 -41.38 -19.95
C PRO A 479 4.45 -41.01 -18.84
N GLU A 480 3.81 -42.02 -18.26
CA GLU A 480 2.86 -41.81 -17.17
C GLU A 480 3.53 -41.15 -15.95
N GLN A 481 2.95 -40.04 -15.50
CA GLN A 481 3.49 -39.23 -14.42
C GLN A 481 3.00 -39.72 -13.06
N SER A 482 3.93 -39.78 -12.10
CA SER A 482 3.62 -39.98 -10.68
C SER A 482 2.69 -38.87 -10.16
N PHE A 483 1.99 -39.11 -9.05
CA PHE A 483 1.00 -38.16 -8.52
C PHE A 483 1.57 -36.73 -8.33
N TYR A 484 2.77 -36.62 -7.76
CA TYR A 484 3.40 -35.31 -7.50
C TYR A 484 3.96 -34.63 -8.75
N THR A 485 4.30 -35.36 -9.81
CA THR A 485 4.80 -34.79 -11.07
C THR A 485 3.68 -34.41 -12.05
N ARG A 486 2.42 -34.75 -11.73
CA ARG A 486 1.24 -34.26 -12.44
C ARG A 486 1.11 -32.73 -12.33
N PRO A 487 0.52 -32.07 -13.33
CA PRO A 487 0.49 -30.61 -13.41
C PRO A 487 -0.21 -29.95 -12.22
N PHE A 488 -1.34 -30.48 -11.77
CA PHE A 488 -2.15 -29.83 -10.73
C PHE A 488 -1.51 -29.94 -9.32
N PRO A 489 -1.11 -31.12 -8.82
CA PRO A 489 -0.42 -31.22 -7.52
C PRO A 489 0.92 -30.48 -7.48
N GLY A 490 1.69 -30.51 -8.58
CA GLY A 490 2.97 -29.82 -8.66
C GLY A 490 2.86 -28.29 -8.57
N ILE A 491 1.85 -27.70 -9.23
CA ILE A 491 1.57 -26.25 -9.16
C ILE A 491 1.20 -25.84 -7.73
N ILE A 492 0.32 -26.61 -7.07
CA ILE A 492 -0.14 -26.33 -5.71
C ILE A 492 1.04 -26.37 -4.73
N MET A 493 1.89 -27.40 -4.82
CA MET A 493 3.02 -27.58 -3.92
C MET A 493 4.05 -26.45 -4.06
N GLY A 494 4.32 -26.00 -5.29
CA GLY A 494 5.32 -24.96 -5.53
C GLY A 494 4.98 -23.58 -4.98
N GLY A 495 3.70 -23.23 -4.92
CA GLY A 495 3.25 -21.93 -4.39
C GLY A 495 3.28 -21.81 -2.86
N ILE A 496 3.39 -22.91 -2.12
CA ILE A 496 3.38 -22.90 -0.64
C ILE A 496 4.65 -22.25 -0.09
N LEU A 497 5.80 -22.53 -0.69
CA LEU A 497 7.10 -22.05 -0.20
C LEU A 497 7.24 -20.53 -0.31
N PRO A 498 6.96 -19.89 -1.48
CA PRO A 498 6.99 -18.43 -1.56
C PRO A 498 5.95 -17.76 -0.67
N PHE A 499 4.78 -18.39 -0.46
CA PHE A 499 3.75 -17.88 0.45
C PHE A 499 4.23 -17.88 1.90
N GLY A 500 4.87 -18.97 2.35
CA GLY A 500 5.45 -19.08 3.69
C GLY A 500 6.48 -17.99 4.00
N CYS A 501 7.29 -17.60 3.01
CA CYS A 501 8.29 -16.52 3.15
C CYS A 501 7.68 -15.11 3.31
N ILE A 502 6.43 -14.89 2.88
CA ILE A 502 5.84 -13.54 2.88
C ILE A 502 4.64 -13.39 3.82
N PHE A 503 4.11 -14.49 4.36
CA PHE A 503 2.86 -14.51 5.12
C PHE A 503 2.80 -13.47 6.25
N ILE A 504 3.86 -13.34 7.05
CA ILE A 504 3.90 -12.37 8.15
C ILE A 504 3.98 -10.93 7.61
N GLN A 505 4.76 -10.69 6.56
CA GLN A 505 4.85 -9.36 5.96
C GLN A 505 3.51 -8.95 5.32
N LEU A 506 2.81 -9.93 4.75
CA LEU A 506 1.49 -9.75 4.16
C LEU A 506 0.44 -9.32 5.19
N PHE A 507 0.49 -9.87 6.41
CA PHE A 507 -0.35 -9.43 7.52
C PHE A 507 -0.19 -7.94 7.79
N PHE A 508 1.06 -7.44 7.87
CA PHE A 508 1.32 -6.01 8.10
C PHE A 508 0.85 -5.13 6.94
N ILE A 509 0.98 -5.61 5.70
CA ILE A 509 0.47 -4.89 4.52
C ILE A 509 -1.06 -4.81 4.56
N LEU A 510 -1.75 -5.91 4.88
CA LEU A 510 -3.21 -5.93 4.99
C LEU A 510 -3.71 -5.06 6.16
N ASN A 511 -3.05 -5.09 7.32
CA ASN A 511 -3.35 -4.18 8.42
C ASN A 511 -3.16 -2.72 8.00
N SER A 512 -2.12 -2.42 7.22
CA SER A 512 -1.87 -1.05 6.78
C SER A 512 -2.94 -0.53 5.81
N ILE A 513 -3.37 -1.37 4.87
CA ILE A 513 -4.38 -1.00 3.87
C ILE A 513 -5.79 -0.91 4.49
N TRP A 514 -6.15 -1.85 5.37
CA TRP A 514 -7.53 -2.02 5.83
C TRP A 514 -7.79 -1.57 7.28
N SER A 515 -6.76 -1.54 8.13
CA SER A 515 -6.87 -1.15 9.55
C SER A 515 -6.20 0.21 9.84
N HIS A 516 -5.90 0.99 8.79
CA HIS A 516 -5.38 2.37 8.84
C HIS A 516 -4.08 2.54 9.66
N GLN A 517 -3.31 1.47 9.85
CA GLN A 517 -2.00 1.54 10.50
C GLN A 517 -0.93 1.99 9.49
N MET A 518 -0.12 2.98 9.86
CA MET A 518 0.92 3.50 8.95
C MET A 518 2.09 2.53 8.81
N TYR A 519 2.31 1.94 7.63
CA TYR A 519 3.49 1.12 7.38
C TYR A 519 4.71 2.00 7.06
N TYR A 520 5.71 2.02 7.95
CA TYR A 520 6.91 2.86 7.82
C TYR A 520 8.18 2.08 7.44
N MET A 521 8.16 0.75 7.56
CA MET A 521 9.32 -0.12 7.44
C MET A 521 9.66 -0.52 5.99
N PHE A 522 9.74 0.46 5.08
CA PHE A 522 9.97 0.23 3.64
C PHE A 522 11.27 -0.51 3.30
N GLY A 523 12.35 -0.30 4.07
CA GLY A 523 13.60 -1.05 3.90
C GLY A 523 13.42 -2.55 4.13
N PHE A 524 12.60 -2.93 5.12
CA PHE A 524 12.26 -4.32 5.40
C PHE A 524 11.41 -4.92 4.29
N LEU A 525 10.43 -4.16 3.78
CA LEU A 525 9.62 -4.58 2.63
C LEU A 525 10.47 -4.85 1.37
N PHE A 526 11.49 -4.02 1.11
CA PHE A 526 12.42 -4.22 0.00
C PHE A 526 13.26 -5.50 0.16
N LEU A 527 13.72 -5.80 1.39
CA LEU A 527 14.45 -7.05 1.68
C LEU A 527 13.55 -8.27 1.46
N VAL A 528 12.32 -8.25 1.99
CA VAL A 528 11.34 -9.33 1.79
C VAL A 528 11.01 -9.52 0.30
N PHE A 529 10.93 -8.43 -0.46
CA PHE A 529 10.77 -8.51 -1.92
C PHE A 529 11.92 -9.28 -2.60
N ILE A 530 13.18 -9.03 -2.22
CA ILE A 530 14.33 -9.78 -2.75
C ILE A 530 14.24 -11.26 -2.38
N ILE A 531 13.93 -11.56 -1.11
CA ILE A 531 13.72 -12.94 -0.64
C ILE A 531 12.63 -13.64 -1.44
N LEU A 532 11.51 -12.95 -1.73
CA LEU A 532 10.42 -13.50 -2.53
C LEU A 532 10.88 -13.82 -3.97
N VAL A 533 11.67 -12.94 -4.60
CA VAL A 533 12.20 -13.19 -5.95
C VAL A 533 13.09 -14.43 -5.97
N ILE A 534 13.98 -14.58 -4.98
CA ILE A 534 14.86 -15.74 -4.85
C ILE A 534 14.04 -17.01 -4.62
N THR A 535 13.12 -16.99 -3.64
CA THR A 535 12.29 -18.15 -3.29
C THR A 535 11.43 -18.61 -4.48
N CYS A 536 10.79 -17.67 -5.18
CA CYS A 536 10.03 -17.98 -6.40
C CYS A 536 10.90 -18.62 -7.48
N SER A 537 12.12 -18.11 -7.66
CA SER A 537 13.06 -18.63 -8.65
C SER A 537 13.53 -20.04 -8.31
N GLU A 538 13.91 -20.29 -7.06
CA GLU A 538 14.40 -21.60 -6.61
C GLU A 538 13.30 -22.67 -6.61
N ALA A 539 12.12 -22.36 -6.08
CA ALA A 539 11.00 -23.29 -6.04
C ALA A 539 10.56 -23.72 -7.45
N THR A 540 10.54 -22.78 -8.41
CA THR A 540 10.18 -23.07 -9.80
C THR A 540 11.27 -23.83 -10.54
N ILE A 541 12.56 -23.49 -10.35
CA ILE A 541 13.68 -24.24 -10.94
C ILE A 541 13.66 -25.70 -10.46
N LEU A 542 13.47 -25.91 -9.16
CA LEU A 542 13.44 -27.24 -8.56
C LEU A 542 12.32 -28.11 -9.12
N LEU A 543 11.10 -27.58 -9.20
CA LEU A 543 9.97 -28.30 -9.77
C LEU A 543 10.12 -28.51 -11.28
N CYS A 544 10.64 -27.51 -12.00
CA CYS A 544 10.96 -27.65 -13.42
C CYS A 544 11.97 -28.77 -13.66
N TYR A 545 13.02 -28.86 -12.84
CA TYR A 545 14.00 -29.93 -12.93
C TYR A 545 13.37 -31.31 -12.71
N PHE A 546 12.54 -31.49 -11.68
CA PHE A 546 11.84 -32.76 -11.46
C PHE A 546 10.89 -33.14 -12.61
N HIS A 547 10.23 -32.16 -13.24
CA HIS A 547 9.42 -32.41 -14.43
C HIS A 547 10.26 -32.87 -15.63
N LEU A 548 11.40 -32.23 -15.86
CA LEU A 548 12.33 -32.64 -16.92
C LEU A 548 12.90 -34.04 -16.65
N CYS A 549 13.25 -34.36 -15.40
CA CYS A 549 13.66 -35.70 -15.01
C CYS A 549 12.57 -36.77 -15.25
N ALA A 550 11.30 -36.37 -15.22
CA ALA A 550 10.16 -37.22 -15.53
C ALA A 550 9.79 -37.21 -17.02
N GLU A 551 10.67 -36.75 -17.90
CA GLU A 551 10.51 -36.70 -19.37
C GLU A 551 9.35 -35.82 -19.86
N ASP A 552 8.86 -34.87 -19.05
CA ASP A 552 7.83 -33.91 -19.47
C ASP A 552 8.45 -32.56 -19.86
N TYR A 553 8.41 -32.25 -21.16
CA TYR A 553 8.94 -30.99 -21.71
C TYR A 553 7.96 -29.80 -21.62
N HIS A 554 6.74 -29.95 -21.11
CA HIS A 554 5.75 -28.85 -21.03
C HIS A 554 6.00 -27.91 -19.84
N TRP A 555 7.20 -27.35 -19.75
CA TRP A 555 7.65 -26.58 -18.59
C TRP A 555 7.21 -25.11 -18.64
N GLN A 556 6.91 -24.52 -19.80
CA GLN A 556 6.68 -23.07 -19.96
C GLN A 556 5.47 -22.56 -19.16
N TRP A 557 4.27 -23.15 -19.37
CA TRP A 557 3.10 -22.76 -18.59
C TRP A 557 3.19 -23.23 -17.14
N ARG A 558 3.81 -24.38 -16.89
CA ARG A 558 3.96 -24.92 -15.54
C ARG A 558 4.82 -24.00 -14.68
N SER A 559 6.01 -23.60 -15.15
CA SER A 559 6.89 -22.67 -14.44
C SER A 559 6.19 -21.35 -14.09
N PHE A 560 5.41 -20.78 -15.01
CA PHE A 560 4.62 -19.58 -14.74
C PHE A 560 3.54 -19.83 -13.68
N LEU A 561 2.79 -20.93 -13.79
CA LEU A 561 1.70 -21.23 -12.85
C LEU A 561 2.21 -21.65 -11.47
N THR A 562 3.34 -22.33 -11.38
CA THR A 562 3.91 -22.82 -10.11
C THR A 562 4.23 -21.68 -9.14
N SER A 563 4.94 -20.63 -9.59
CA SER A 563 5.14 -19.44 -8.74
C SER A 563 3.91 -18.55 -8.68
N GLY A 564 3.16 -18.44 -9.79
CA GLY A 564 1.91 -17.68 -9.85
C GLY A 564 0.87 -18.13 -8.83
N PHE A 565 0.79 -19.43 -8.54
CA PHE A 565 -0.17 -20.01 -7.60
C PHE A 565 -0.04 -19.48 -6.17
N THR A 566 1.10 -18.87 -5.82
CA THR A 566 1.27 -18.08 -4.58
C THR A 566 0.17 -17.04 -4.40
N ALA A 567 -0.36 -16.46 -5.49
CA ALA A 567 -1.47 -15.51 -5.44
C ALA A 567 -2.81 -16.13 -5.00
N VAL A 568 -3.01 -17.43 -5.24
CA VAL A 568 -4.20 -18.14 -4.74
C VAL A 568 -4.11 -18.31 -3.22
N TYR A 569 -2.92 -18.64 -2.69
CA TYR A 569 -2.70 -18.66 -1.25
C TYR A 569 -2.89 -17.29 -0.61
N PHE A 570 -2.43 -16.22 -1.28
CA PHE A 570 -2.73 -14.84 -0.89
C PHE A 570 -4.25 -14.59 -0.80
N LEU A 571 -5.02 -15.01 -1.81
CA LEU A 571 -6.48 -14.83 -1.82
C LEU A 571 -7.17 -15.61 -0.69
N VAL A 572 -6.78 -16.86 -0.45
CA VAL A 572 -7.29 -17.68 0.66
C VAL A 572 -6.98 -17.02 2.01
N TYR A 573 -5.76 -16.48 2.16
CA TYR A 573 -5.38 -15.75 3.36
C TYR A 573 -6.18 -14.47 3.54
N ALA A 574 -6.43 -13.71 2.47
CA ALA A 574 -7.26 -12.50 2.53
C ALA A 574 -8.70 -12.84 2.94
N ILE A 575 -9.28 -13.95 2.44
CA ILE A 575 -10.59 -14.45 2.90
C ILE A 575 -10.54 -14.78 4.39
N HIS A 576 -9.53 -15.51 4.86
CA HIS A 576 -9.36 -15.80 6.28
C HIS A 576 -9.21 -14.53 7.12
N TYR A 577 -8.43 -13.56 6.64
CA TYR A 577 -8.22 -12.27 7.30
C TYR A 577 -9.53 -11.47 7.41
N PHE A 578 -10.37 -11.50 6.37
CA PHE A 578 -11.70 -10.90 6.40
C PHE A 578 -12.58 -11.44 7.53
N PHE A 579 -12.63 -12.76 7.71
CA PHE A 579 -13.48 -13.35 8.75
C PHE A 579 -12.87 -13.33 10.17
N SER A 580 -11.55 -13.31 10.29
CA SER A 580 -10.86 -13.44 11.60
C SER A 580 -10.44 -12.11 12.23
N LYS A 581 -10.16 -11.09 11.42
CA LYS A 581 -9.58 -9.81 11.89
C LYS A 581 -10.43 -8.60 11.54
N LEU A 582 -11.08 -8.60 10.38
CA LEU A 582 -11.90 -7.46 9.96
C LEU A 582 -13.30 -7.58 10.55
N GLN A 583 -13.80 -6.47 11.10
CA GLN A 583 -15.17 -6.32 11.58
C GLN A 583 -16.00 -5.51 10.60
N ILE A 584 -15.78 -5.73 9.29
CA ILE A 584 -16.46 -4.96 8.25
C ILE A 584 -17.95 -5.35 8.23
N THR A 585 -18.81 -4.35 8.36
CA THR A 585 -20.26 -4.51 8.22
C THR A 585 -20.75 -3.93 6.88
N GLY A 586 -21.75 -4.58 6.29
CA GLY A 586 -22.40 -4.11 5.06
C GLY A 586 -21.95 -4.78 3.76
N LEU A 587 -22.89 -4.88 2.82
CA LEU A 587 -22.69 -5.56 1.54
C LEU A 587 -21.75 -4.78 0.61
N ALA A 588 -21.91 -3.46 0.52
CA ALA A 588 -21.05 -2.60 -0.32
C ALA A 588 -19.58 -2.69 0.11
N SER A 589 -19.29 -2.54 1.41
CA SER A 589 -17.95 -2.66 1.98
C SER A 589 -17.32 -4.04 1.71
N THR A 590 -18.12 -5.11 1.79
CA THR A 590 -17.66 -6.47 1.50
C THR A 590 -17.26 -6.64 0.03
N ILE A 591 -18.07 -6.12 -0.91
CA ILE A 591 -17.75 -6.16 -2.35
C ILE A 591 -16.48 -5.36 -2.64
N LEU A 592 -16.33 -4.17 -2.06
CA LEU A 592 -15.14 -3.33 -2.23
C LEU A 592 -13.87 -4.04 -1.74
N TYR A 593 -13.93 -4.67 -0.56
CA TYR A 593 -12.82 -5.45 -0.03
C TYR A 593 -12.36 -6.55 -0.99
N PHE A 594 -13.30 -7.37 -1.48
CA PHE A 594 -12.98 -8.47 -2.39
C PHE A 594 -12.57 -8.00 -3.79
N GLY A 595 -13.14 -6.91 -4.31
CA GLY A 595 -12.74 -6.30 -5.58
C GLY A 595 -11.30 -5.84 -5.57
N TYR A 596 -10.94 -4.96 -4.63
CA TYR A 596 -9.55 -4.51 -4.49
C TYR A 596 -8.58 -5.66 -4.18
N THR A 597 -8.99 -6.65 -3.40
CA THR A 597 -8.20 -7.85 -3.13
C THR A 597 -7.97 -8.69 -4.39
N MET A 598 -8.95 -8.78 -5.29
CA MET A 598 -8.83 -9.46 -6.57
C MET A 598 -7.82 -8.76 -7.49
N ILE A 599 -7.83 -7.42 -7.53
CA ILE A 599 -6.80 -6.63 -8.24
C ILE A 599 -5.41 -6.93 -7.69
N MET A 600 -5.25 -6.90 -6.36
CA MET A 600 -3.96 -7.21 -5.71
C MET A 600 -3.50 -8.64 -6.04
N ALA A 601 -4.40 -9.62 -6.00
CA ALA A 601 -4.11 -11.01 -6.33
C ALA A 601 -3.69 -11.19 -7.80
N LEU A 602 -4.35 -10.51 -8.74
CA LEU A 602 -4.02 -10.56 -10.17
C LEU A 602 -2.63 -9.97 -10.45
N ILE A 603 -2.32 -8.80 -9.87
CA ILE A 603 -1.00 -8.16 -9.98
C ILE A 603 0.07 -9.10 -9.42
N PHE A 604 -0.18 -9.68 -8.25
CA PHE A 604 0.73 -10.61 -7.60
C PHE A 604 0.93 -11.91 -8.40
N PHE A 605 -0.12 -12.44 -9.03
CA PHE A 605 -0.07 -13.61 -9.92
C PHE A 605 0.82 -13.37 -11.14
N LEU A 606 0.63 -12.24 -11.83
CA LEU A 606 1.42 -11.87 -13.01
C LEU A 606 2.89 -11.64 -12.65
N PHE A 607 3.14 -10.96 -11.53
CA PHE A 607 4.47 -10.68 -11.00
C PHE A 607 5.24 -11.97 -10.64
N THR A 608 4.68 -12.79 -9.75
CA THR A 608 5.33 -14.03 -9.28
C THR A 608 5.48 -15.06 -10.40
N GLY A 609 4.45 -15.20 -11.26
CA GLY A 609 4.49 -16.10 -12.41
C GLY A 609 5.60 -15.74 -13.41
N THR A 610 5.82 -14.45 -13.64
CA THR A 610 6.85 -13.97 -14.56
C THR A 610 8.26 -14.26 -14.04
N ILE A 611 8.50 -14.08 -12.74
CA ILE A 611 9.77 -14.45 -12.09
C ILE A 611 10.07 -15.93 -12.31
N GLY A 612 9.09 -16.79 -12.03
CA GLY A 612 9.23 -18.23 -12.18
C GLY A 612 9.53 -18.66 -13.61
N PHE A 613 8.81 -18.09 -14.59
CA PHE A 613 9.07 -18.37 -16.00
C PHE A 613 10.49 -17.98 -16.42
N PHE A 614 10.97 -16.77 -16.09
CA PHE A 614 12.30 -16.32 -16.48
C PHE A 614 13.42 -17.10 -15.78
N ALA A 615 13.23 -17.47 -14.51
CA ALA A 615 14.15 -18.35 -13.78
C ALA A 615 14.27 -19.71 -14.45
N CYS A 616 13.14 -20.36 -14.77
CA CYS A 616 13.13 -21.62 -15.49
C CYS A 616 13.68 -21.49 -16.92
N PHE A 617 13.34 -20.42 -17.65
CA PHE A 617 13.86 -20.19 -19.00
C PHE A 617 15.39 -20.07 -19.01
N TRP A 618 15.95 -19.34 -18.05
CA TRP A 618 17.40 -19.23 -17.89
C TRP A 618 18.03 -20.56 -17.52
N PHE A 619 17.47 -21.27 -16.53
CA PHE A 619 17.95 -22.59 -16.10
C PHE A 619 17.93 -23.63 -17.24
N VAL A 620 16.82 -23.75 -17.96
CA VAL A 620 16.65 -24.66 -19.09
C VAL A 620 17.62 -24.30 -20.22
N THR A 621 17.72 -23.03 -20.58
CA THR A 621 18.67 -22.60 -21.61
C THR A 621 20.11 -22.95 -21.22
N LYS A 622 20.47 -22.78 -19.94
CA LYS A 622 21.81 -23.10 -19.45
C LYS A 622 22.09 -24.60 -19.42
N ILE A 623 21.20 -25.41 -18.85
CA ILE A 623 21.44 -26.85 -18.71
C ILE A 623 21.58 -27.54 -20.09
N TYR A 624 20.76 -27.15 -21.08
CA TYR A 624 20.84 -27.72 -22.44
C TYR A 624 21.92 -27.08 -23.31
N SER A 625 22.44 -25.89 -22.98
CA SER A 625 23.62 -25.34 -23.67
C SER A 625 24.93 -26.07 -23.35
N VAL A 626 24.95 -26.81 -22.23
CA VAL A 626 26.11 -27.60 -21.79
C VAL A 626 26.09 -29.01 -22.37
N VAL A 627 24.92 -29.51 -22.78
CA VAL A 627 24.80 -30.81 -23.44
C VAL A 627 25.41 -30.68 -24.84
N LYS A 628 26.55 -31.35 -25.07
CA LYS A 628 27.14 -31.48 -26.40
C LYS A 628 26.32 -32.49 -27.20
N VAL A 629 25.37 -32.00 -27.97
CA VAL A 629 24.67 -32.78 -28.99
C VAL A 629 25.18 -32.29 -30.33
N ASP A 630 26.26 -32.89 -30.83
CA ASP A 630 26.74 -32.71 -32.20
C ASP A 630 26.06 -33.73 -33.13
#